data_AF-A0A8H6ECM2-F1
#
_entry.id   AF-A0A8H6ECM2-F1
#
_cell.length_a   1.000
_cell.length_b   1.000
_cell.length_c   1.000
_cell.angle_alpha   90.00
_cell.angle_beta   90.00
_cell.angle_gamma   90.00
#
_symmetry.space_group_name_H-M   'P 1'
#
loop_
_entity.id
_entity.type
_entity.pdbx_description
1 polymer ?
#
loop_
_entity_poly.entity_id
_entity_poly.type
_entity_poly.pdbx_seq_one_letter_code
_entity_poly.pdbx_strand_id
1 'polypeptide(L)'
;MSTLGSPIALLKAMVVRIPLVIKTLFLHGIRLSPVTGKQDLRTELTVAIIRSFISFATPIGKQQKGSMRDPGIKGHMWISKVTLPQPEDDVQVAVFKAFEDLKLGGETCDIPGVVPVEAEWTGYRNGVNKNEPQPEISEEEKYKELRKEAQADTVILYLHGGAYFLMDPCTHRDPVAQLSKKTGAPVLSVRYRLAPQHPFPSALVDALVAYLTLIAPPPGSFHAPVPASKIILSGDSAGGNLCLVLLQTILTLRRVSPTVRFHGQETLVELPAGLAMSSPWCDITRSMPSVVDNALYDYLAPPSQVPETLFQPPRVPADSVWPRNPPRVDLYANADAIIHPLVSPLAARKELWKDSPPIYMNMGEEGLADEGLILARKMHQVGVPVVVEQFEGMPHCFGLIMIKTPAGKRFFDGMSKFCNDVVAGRVGSPGNLTYIGYKLRSTREIPLDKAVSLTDEEVDERLRKTAQWRIEGEKELQKQYSEKAKL
;
A
#
# COMPACT_ATOMS: atom_id res chain seq x y z
N MET A 1 9.47 6.84 11.51
CA MET A 1 9.59 8.32 11.64
C MET A 1 8.87 8.90 12.87
N SER A 2 8.64 8.12 13.94
CA SER A 2 7.68 8.45 15.00
C SER A 2 8.25 8.45 16.44
N THR A 3 9.56 8.56 16.61
CA THR A 3 10.18 8.80 17.93
C THR A 3 10.16 10.27 18.36
N LEU A 4 9.43 11.13 17.64
CA LEU A 4 9.65 12.59 17.59
C LEU A 4 8.44 13.36 18.12
N GLY A 5 7.79 12.80 19.14
CA GLY A 5 6.56 13.35 19.73
C GLY A 5 6.71 14.63 20.55
N SER A 6 7.93 15.16 20.66
CA SER A 6 8.21 16.51 21.15
C SER A 6 9.27 17.16 20.24
N PRO A 7 9.24 18.50 20.08
CA PRO A 7 10.27 19.21 19.31
C PRO A 7 11.70 18.89 19.78
N ILE A 8 11.87 18.61 21.07
CA ILE A 8 13.16 18.22 21.67
C ILE A 8 13.59 16.82 21.22
N ALA A 9 12.67 15.85 21.16
CA ALA A 9 12.97 14.51 20.66
C ALA A 9 13.30 14.54 19.16
N LEU A 10 12.58 15.36 18.39
CA LEU A 10 12.87 15.64 16.98
C LEU A 10 14.29 16.18 16.81
N LEU A 11 14.61 17.22 17.59
CA LEU A 11 15.93 17.85 17.57
C LEU A 11 17.04 16.85 17.93
N LYS A 12 16.88 16.08 19.01
CA LYS A 12 17.85 15.05 19.42
C LYS A 12 18.09 14.01 18.33
N ALA A 13 17.03 13.52 17.69
CA ALA A 13 17.18 12.58 16.59
C ALA A 13 17.90 13.20 15.38
N MET A 14 17.62 14.46 15.07
CA MET A 14 18.31 15.17 13.98
C MET A 14 19.78 15.43 14.29
N VAL A 15 20.15 15.72 15.54
CA VAL A 15 21.55 15.96 15.96
C VAL A 15 22.44 14.75 15.64
N VAL A 16 21.97 13.53 15.93
CA VAL A 16 22.71 12.28 15.62
C VAL A 16 22.95 12.09 14.12
N ARG A 17 22.16 12.74 13.27
CA ARG A 17 22.21 12.64 11.81
C ARG A 17 22.98 13.78 11.13
N ILE A 18 23.47 14.76 11.89
CA ILE A 18 24.27 15.87 11.35
C ILE A 18 25.46 15.37 10.51
N PRO A 19 26.26 14.38 10.94
CA PRO A 19 27.39 13.89 10.13
C PRO A 19 26.94 13.32 8.78
N LEU A 20 25.83 12.58 8.75
CA LEU A 20 25.23 12.06 7.53
C LEU A 20 24.79 13.21 6.60
N VAL A 21 24.09 14.21 7.13
CA VAL A 21 23.62 15.37 6.38
C VAL A 21 24.80 16.17 5.80
N ILE A 22 25.85 16.42 6.59
CA ILE A 22 27.06 17.12 6.12
C ILE A 22 27.75 16.33 5.01
N LYS A 23 27.91 15.01 5.17
CA LYS A 23 28.49 14.14 4.15
C LYS A 23 27.70 14.21 2.84
N THR A 24 26.38 14.10 2.91
CA THR A 24 25.49 14.19 1.74
C THR A 24 25.59 15.56 1.07
N LEU A 25 25.55 16.65 1.84
CA LEU A 25 25.71 18.01 1.32
C LEU A 25 27.04 18.19 0.59
N PHE A 26 28.14 17.74 1.20
CA PHE A 26 29.48 17.85 0.63
C PHE A 26 29.57 17.08 -0.69
N LEU A 27 29.24 15.78 -0.68
CA LEU A 27 29.34 14.92 -1.87
C LEU A 27 28.44 15.41 -3.01
N HIS A 28 27.21 15.84 -2.71
CA HIS A 28 26.32 16.41 -3.72
C HIS A 28 26.88 17.73 -4.30
N GLY A 29 27.37 18.62 -3.43
CA GLY A 29 27.92 19.91 -3.82
C GLY A 29 29.12 19.81 -4.77
N ILE A 30 30.01 18.84 -4.54
CA ILE A 30 31.16 18.57 -5.41
C ILE A 30 30.88 17.57 -6.55
N ARG A 31 29.60 17.21 -6.76
CA ARG A 31 29.15 16.26 -7.81
C ARG A 31 29.80 14.87 -7.74
N LEU A 32 30.19 14.44 -6.54
CA LEU A 32 30.67 13.08 -6.26
C LEU A 32 29.58 12.20 -5.63
N SER A 33 28.35 12.72 -5.47
CA SER A 33 27.23 11.89 -5.02
C SER A 33 26.89 10.84 -6.08
N PRO A 34 26.66 9.57 -5.69
CA PRO A 34 26.30 8.50 -6.61
C PRO A 34 24.95 8.72 -7.31
N VAL A 35 24.08 9.60 -6.78
CA VAL A 35 22.78 9.93 -7.39
C VAL A 35 22.83 11.18 -8.29
N THR A 36 24.04 11.71 -8.56
CA THR A 36 24.24 12.89 -9.39
C THR A 36 23.59 12.70 -10.76
N GLY A 37 22.74 13.66 -11.16
CA GLY A 37 22.03 13.61 -12.45
C GLY A 37 20.66 12.95 -12.40
N LYS A 38 20.31 12.27 -11.29
CA LYS A 38 19.00 11.62 -11.09
C LYS A 38 18.23 12.07 -9.85
N GLN A 39 18.92 12.55 -8.82
CA GLN A 39 18.29 13.19 -7.65
C GLN A 39 18.82 14.60 -7.45
N ASP A 40 17.94 15.50 -7.00
CA ASP A 40 18.39 16.79 -6.49
C ASP A 40 18.77 16.64 -5.00
N LEU A 41 19.45 17.65 -4.46
CA LEU A 41 19.91 17.64 -3.08
C LEU A 41 18.77 17.41 -2.09
N ARG A 42 17.58 17.93 -2.37
CA ARG A 42 16.43 17.77 -1.48
C ARG A 42 15.98 16.31 -1.45
N THR A 43 15.84 15.67 -2.61
CA THR A 43 15.49 14.24 -2.71
C THR A 43 16.55 13.38 -2.03
N GLU A 44 17.83 13.60 -2.32
CA GLU A 44 18.92 12.80 -1.72
C GLU A 44 18.94 12.91 -0.19
N LEU A 45 18.80 14.12 0.35
CA LEU A 45 18.70 14.33 1.80
C LEU A 45 17.46 13.66 2.39
N THR A 46 16.31 13.75 1.72
CA THR A 46 15.08 13.06 2.14
C THR A 46 15.31 11.55 2.21
N VAL A 47 15.89 10.94 1.19
CA VAL A 47 16.20 9.51 1.15
C VAL A 47 17.16 9.13 2.29
N ALA A 48 18.27 9.85 2.44
CA ALA A 48 19.26 9.57 3.48
C ALA A 48 18.67 9.67 4.89
N ILE A 49 17.85 10.71 5.15
CA ILE A 49 17.20 10.91 6.44
C ILE A 49 16.17 9.80 6.71
N ILE A 50 15.28 9.49 5.76
CA ILE A 50 14.25 8.45 5.95
C ILE A 50 14.92 7.09 6.19
N ARG A 51 15.91 6.72 5.36
CA ARG A 51 16.66 5.47 5.49
C ARG A 51 17.27 5.32 6.88
N SER A 52 17.79 6.40 7.46
CA SER A 52 18.35 6.40 8.83
C SER A 52 17.32 6.20 9.96
N PHE A 53 16.01 6.25 9.66
CA PHE A 53 14.94 5.95 10.62
C PHE A 53 14.35 4.56 10.46
N ILE A 54 14.64 3.85 9.36
CA ILE A 54 14.16 2.49 9.11
C ILE A 54 15.15 1.52 9.74
N SER A 55 14.72 0.82 10.79
CA SER A 55 15.57 -0.14 11.51
C SER A 55 14.74 -1.22 12.20
N PHE A 56 15.18 -2.47 12.05
CA PHE A 56 14.63 -3.63 12.76
C PHE A 56 15.22 -3.82 14.17
N ALA A 57 16.07 -2.90 14.65
CA ALA A 57 16.65 -2.97 15.99
C ALA A 57 15.67 -2.58 17.12
N THR A 58 14.41 -2.26 16.79
CA THR A 58 13.37 -1.90 17.77
C THR A 58 12.28 -2.97 17.78
N PRO A 59 11.73 -3.37 18.95
CA PRO A 59 10.62 -4.32 19.00
C PRO A 59 9.40 -3.87 18.17
N ILE A 60 8.69 -4.80 17.55
CA ILE A 60 7.59 -4.52 16.61
C ILE A 60 6.48 -3.69 17.24
N GLY A 61 6.01 -4.06 18.44
CA GLY A 61 4.95 -3.35 19.14
C GLY A 61 5.34 -1.90 19.49
N LYS A 62 6.64 -1.64 19.70
CA LYS A 62 7.14 -0.27 19.90
C LYS A 62 7.18 0.53 18.59
N GLN A 63 7.56 -0.11 17.47
CA GLN A 63 7.50 0.52 16.15
C GLN A 63 6.06 0.90 15.78
N GLN A 64 5.11 -0.03 15.98
CA GLN A 64 3.68 0.19 15.77
C GLN A 64 3.17 1.38 16.57
N LYS A 65 3.31 1.35 17.90
CA LYS A 65 2.87 2.45 18.79
C LYS A 65 3.41 3.81 18.37
N GLY A 66 4.66 3.85 17.90
CA GLY A 66 5.21 5.06 17.32
C GLY A 66 4.47 5.43 16.04
N SER A 67 4.52 4.54 15.04
CA SER A 67 4.03 4.83 13.69
C SER A 67 2.54 5.20 13.60
N MET A 68 1.72 4.73 14.54
CA MET A 68 0.27 4.98 14.57
C MET A 68 -0.12 6.18 15.46
N ARG A 69 0.84 6.95 15.95
CA ARG A 69 0.54 8.10 16.81
C ARG A 69 -0.15 9.20 15.99
N ASP A 70 -1.41 9.49 16.34
CA ASP A 70 -2.20 10.55 15.72
C ASP A 70 -1.55 11.93 15.97
N PRO A 71 -1.15 12.67 14.91
CA PRO A 71 -0.54 13.99 15.04
C PRO A 71 -1.55 15.11 15.35
N GLY A 72 -2.84 14.78 15.47
CA GLY A 72 -3.95 15.73 15.56
C GLY A 72 -4.49 16.12 14.19
N ILE A 73 -5.66 16.78 14.18
CA ILE A 73 -6.35 17.22 12.97
C ILE A 73 -6.37 18.74 12.94
N LYS A 74 -5.81 19.32 11.87
CA LYS A 74 -5.77 20.78 11.67
C LYS A 74 -5.57 21.13 10.21
N GLY A 75 -5.87 22.39 9.88
CA GLY A 75 -5.63 22.95 8.57
C GLY A 75 -6.65 22.51 7.54
N HIS A 76 -6.18 22.28 6.32
CA HIS A 76 -7.01 22.10 5.14
C HIS A 76 -7.60 20.69 4.99
N MET A 77 -8.12 20.13 6.09
CA MET A 77 -8.76 18.83 6.08
C MET A 77 -10.00 18.81 6.98
N TRP A 78 -11.05 18.20 6.46
CA TRP A 78 -12.14 17.62 7.23
C TRP A 78 -11.80 16.17 7.50
N ILE A 79 -11.92 15.74 8.75
CA ILE A 79 -11.80 14.34 9.16
C ILE A 79 -13.05 13.97 9.93
N SER A 80 -13.81 13.00 9.45
CA SER A 80 -14.94 12.41 10.17
C SER A 80 -14.61 10.93 10.46
N LYS A 81 -14.45 10.60 11.74
CA LYS A 81 -14.13 9.25 12.21
C LYS A 81 -15.41 8.43 12.26
N VAL A 82 -15.34 7.19 11.77
CA VAL A 82 -16.47 6.27 11.74
C VAL A 82 -16.01 4.86 12.10
N THR A 83 -16.91 4.08 12.69
CA THR A 83 -16.73 2.64 12.89
C THR A 83 -17.77 1.92 12.04
N LEU A 84 -17.31 1.16 11.06
CA LEU A 84 -18.16 0.29 10.25
C LEU A 84 -18.54 -0.90 11.14
N PRO A 85 -19.84 -1.17 11.35
CA PRO A 85 -20.27 -2.22 12.26
C PRO A 85 -19.83 -3.59 11.75
N GLN A 86 -19.61 -4.54 12.66
CA GLN A 86 -19.26 -5.90 12.32
C GLN A 86 -20.39 -6.58 11.52
N PRO A 87 -20.14 -7.09 10.30
CA PRO A 87 -21.08 -7.94 9.58
C PRO A 87 -20.95 -9.41 10.01
N GLU A 88 -21.73 -10.29 9.38
CA GLU A 88 -21.63 -11.73 9.55
C GLU A 88 -20.30 -12.30 9.02
N ASP A 89 -19.99 -13.54 9.44
CA ASP A 89 -18.78 -14.25 9.03
C ASP A 89 -18.75 -14.57 7.51
N ASP A 90 -19.85 -14.38 6.79
CA ASP A 90 -19.94 -14.54 5.34
C ASP A 90 -18.87 -13.75 4.58
N VAL A 91 -18.43 -12.59 5.10
CA VAL A 91 -17.33 -11.81 4.50
C VAL A 91 -15.99 -12.54 4.60
N GLN A 92 -15.65 -13.13 5.77
CA GLN A 92 -14.43 -13.93 5.88
C GLN A 92 -14.51 -15.22 5.06
N VAL A 93 -15.70 -15.83 4.98
CA VAL A 93 -15.93 -17.03 4.17
C VAL A 93 -15.72 -16.71 2.69
N ALA A 94 -16.16 -15.54 2.22
CA ALA A 94 -15.93 -15.09 0.86
C ALA A 94 -14.42 -14.94 0.56
N VAL A 95 -13.66 -14.29 1.44
CA VAL A 95 -12.19 -14.17 1.28
C VAL A 95 -11.52 -15.55 1.28
N PHE A 96 -11.92 -16.44 2.19
CA PHE A 96 -11.35 -17.78 2.27
C PHE A 96 -11.71 -18.63 1.04
N LYS A 97 -12.92 -18.49 0.50
CA LYS A 97 -13.31 -19.13 -0.77
C LYS A 97 -12.46 -18.66 -1.93
N ALA A 98 -12.17 -17.36 -2.01
CA ALA A 98 -11.26 -16.82 -3.02
C ALA A 98 -9.81 -17.28 -2.81
N PHE A 99 -9.36 -17.42 -1.56
CA PHE A 99 -8.06 -18.00 -1.23
C PHE A 99 -7.95 -19.45 -1.71
N GLU A 100 -8.89 -20.32 -1.34
CA GLU A 100 -8.85 -21.73 -1.73
C GLU A 100 -8.98 -21.93 -3.26
N ASP A 101 -9.73 -21.08 -3.97
CA ASP A 101 -9.83 -21.14 -5.44
C ASP A 101 -8.51 -20.76 -6.16
N LEU A 102 -7.72 -19.87 -5.57
CA LEU A 102 -6.47 -19.36 -6.14
C LEU A 102 -5.22 -20.11 -5.66
N LYS A 103 -5.40 -21.08 -4.78
CA LYS A 103 -4.36 -21.89 -4.17
C LYS A 103 -3.60 -22.71 -5.22
N LEU A 104 -2.27 -22.77 -5.11
CA LEU A 104 -1.41 -23.53 -6.02
C LEU A 104 -0.92 -24.86 -5.42
N GLY A 105 -1.06 -25.03 -4.11
CA GLY A 105 -0.61 -26.21 -3.38
C GLY A 105 -1.13 -26.28 -1.94
N GLY A 106 -0.21 -26.42 -0.98
CA GLY A 106 -0.50 -26.62 0.44
C GLY A 106 -0.53 -25.35 1.28
N GLU A 107 -0.69 -24.17 0.67
CA GLU A 107 -0.63 -22.87 1.34
C GLU A 107 -1.61 -22.78 2.51
N THR A 108 -1.23 -22.11 3.59
CA THR A 108 -2.06 -21.94 4.78
C THR A 108 -2.19 -20.47 5.15
N CYS A 109 -3.31 -20.12 5.78
CA CYS A 109 -3.50 -18.81 6.38
C CYS A 109 -4.30 -18.93 7.68
N ASP A 110 -4.28 -17.88 8.48
CA ASP A 110 -5.08 -17.83 9.70
C ASP A 110 -6.56 -17.55 9.34
N ILE A 111 -7.50 -17.98 10.19
CA ILE A 111 -8.92 -17.59 10.08
C ILE A 111 -9.12 -16.37 10.99
N PRO A 112 -9.28 -15.15 10.44
CA PRO A 112 -9.12 -13.93 11.21
C PRO A 112 -10.37 -13.52 11.99
N GLY A 113 -11.54 -14.10 11.69
CA GLY A 113 -12.82 -13.54 12.13
C GLY A 113 -13.13 -12.21 11.46
N VAL A 114 -14.35 -11.72 11.67
CA VAL A 114 -14.78 -10.38 11.28
C VAL A 114 -14.95 -9.52 12.54
N VAL A 115 -14.60 -8.24 12.46
CA VAL A 115 -14.68 -7.26 13.57
C VAL A 115 -15.24 -5.93 13.05
N PRO A 116 -15.68 -5.01 13.92
CA PRO A 116 -15.94 -3.64 13.50
C PRO A 116 -14.68 -3.01 12.92
N VAL A 117 -14.80 -2.31 11.79
CA VAL A 117 -13.67 -1.70 11.09
C VAL A 117 -13.67 -0.20 11.31
N GLU A 118 -12.62 0.34 11.92
CA GLU A 118 -12.47 1.79 12.04
C GLU A 118 -12.03 2.42 10.72
N ALA A 119 -12.53 3.63 10.43
CA ALA A 119 -12.16 4.38 9.25
C ALA A 119 -12.27 5.90 9.47
N GLU A 120 -11.71 6.67 8.55
CA GLU A 120 -11.80 8.14 8.54
C GLU A 120 -12.25 8.63 7.16
N TRP A 121 -13.39 9.31 7.11
CA TRP A 121 -13.76 10.13 5.97
C TRP A 121 -12.90 11.38 5.94
N THR A 122 -12.23 11.61 4.81
CA THR A 122 -11.37 12.76 4.58
C THR A 122 -11.88 13.59 3.41
N GLY A 123 -11.91 14.91 3.58
CA GLY A 123 -12.13 15.86 2.50
C GLY A 123 -11.25 17.08 2.66
N TYR A 124 -11.01 17.81 1.57
CA TYR A 124 -10.26 19.06 1.65
C TYR A 124 -11.12 20.17 2.27
N ARG A 125 -10.57 20.90 3.23
CA ARG A 125 -11.23 22.03 3.90
C ARG A 125 -10.72 23.37 3.36
N ASN A 126 -11.58 24.10 2.66
CA ASN A 126 -11.30 25.37 2.04
C ASN A 126 -11.39 26.53 3.04
N GLY A 127 -10.78 27.67 2.69
CA GLY A 127 -10.96 28.93 3.42
C GLY A 127 -10.35 29.02 4.83
N VAL A 128 -9.59 28.01 5.28
CA VAL A 128 -9.00 27.97 6.63
C VAL A 128 -7.48 28.14 6.64
N ASN A 129 -6.92 28.57 7.77
CA ASN A 129 -5.48 28.65 7.95
C ASN A 129 -4.83 27.27 8.10
N LYS A 130 -3.54 27.15 7.77
CA LYS A 130 -2.77 25.88 7.82
C LYS A 130 -2.78 25.15 9.18
N ASN A 131 -3.02 25.87 10.27
CA ASN A 131 -3.01 25.35 11.64
C ASN A 131 -4.38 25.47 12.31
N GLU A 132 -5.42 25.86 11.56
CA GLU A 132 -6.76 26.02 12.09
C GLU A 132 -7.25 24.68 12.68
N PRO A 133 -7.69 24.62 13.94
CA PRO A 133 -8.28 23.40 14.47
C PRO A 133 -9.54 23.01 13.68
N GLN A 134 -9.84 21.72 13.64
CA GLN A 134 -11.15 21.28 13.17
C GLN A 134 -12.23 21.73 14.18
N PRO A 135 -13.44 22.08 13.73
CA PRO A 135 -14.54 22.40 14.64
C PRO A 135 -14.94 21.19 15.50
N GLU A 136 -15.27 21.47 16.76
CA GLU A 136 -15.78 20.50 17.73
C GLU A 136 -17.28 20.28 17.55
N ILE A 137 -17.63 19.49 16.53
CA ILE A 137 -19.00 19.06 16.17
C ILE A 137 -19.05 17.53 16.06
N SER A 138 -20.25 16.94 15.93
CA SER A 138 -20.39 15.48 15.81
C SER A 138 -19.73 14.94 14.53
N GLU A 139 -19.32 13.67 14.53
CA GLU A 139 -18.71 13.04 13.35
C GLU A 139 -19.64 13.04 12.13
N GLU A 140 -20.95 12.89 12.34
CA GLU A 140 -21.95 13.00 11.28
C GLU A 140 -22.02 14.41 10.70
N GLU A 141 -21.97 15.45 11.54
CA GLU A 141 -21.96 16.84 11.07
C GLU A 141 -20.64 17.17 10.36
N LYS A 142 -19.50 16.65 10.85
CA LYS A 142 -18.21 16.74 10.13
C LYS A 142 -18.31 16.12 8.74
N TYR A 143 -18.96 14.96 8.61
CA TYR A 143 -19.18 14.31 7.32
C TYR A 143 -20.10 15.15 6.40
N LYS A 144 -21.16 15.76 6.94
CA LYS A 144 -22.03 16.67 6.18
C LYS A 144 -21.28 17.90 5.67
N GLU A 145 -20.49 18.57 6.51
CA GLU A 145 -19.65 19.71 6.10
C GLU A 145 -18.61 19.30 5.06
N LEU A 146 -17.96 18.15 5.27
CA LEU A 146 -17.04 17.56 4.29
C LEU A 146 -17.71 17.40 2.93
N ARG A 147 -18.93 16.84 2.89
CA ARG A 147 -19.68 16.61 1.64
C ARG A 147 -20.18 17.90 0.97
N LYS A 148 -20.31 19.01 1.69
CA LYS A 148 -20.59 20.32 1.08
C LYS A 148 -19.43 20.80 0.22
N GLU A 149 -18.19 20.43 0.56
CA GLU A 149 -16.99 20.83 -0.17
C GLU A 149 -16.49 19.78 -1.17
N ALA A 150 -16.46 18.51 -0.77
CA ALA A 150 -16.13 17.39 -1.63
C ALA A 150 -17.42 16.85 -2.28
N GLN A 151 -17.87 17.48 -3.36
CA GLN A 151 -19.20 17.25 -3.96
C GLN A 151 -19.24 16.16 -5.03
N ALA A 152 -18.11 15.55 -5.40
CA ALA A 152 -18.13 14.49 -6.41
C ALA A 152 -19.04 13.33 -5.98
N ASP A 153 -19.67 12.68 -6.96
CA ASP A 153 -20.43 11.44 -6.78
C ASP A 153 -19.52 10.22 -6.56
N THR A 154 -18.24 10.38 -6.91
CA THR A 154 -17.18 9.39 -6.75
C THR A 154 -16.71 9.32 -5.30
N VAL A 155 -16.45 8.11 -4.81
CA VAL A 155 -15.80 7.86 -3.51
C VAL A 155 -14.47 7.15 -3.74
N ILE A 156 -13.44 7.57 -3.01
CA ILE A 156 -12.15 6.88 -3.01
C ILE A 156 -12.07 6.05 -1.72
N LEU A 157 -11.92 4.73 -1.85
CA LEU A 157 -11.57 3.85 -0.72
C LEU A 157 -10.04 3.79 -0.62
N TYR A 158 -9.48 4.38 0.42
CA TYR A 158 -8.02 4.49 0.59
C TYR A 158 -7.49 3.46 1.59
N LEU A 159 -6.51 2.68 1.15
CA LEU A 159 -5.81 1.66 1.93
C LEU A 159 -4.36 2.14 2.09
N HIS A 160 -3.94 2.39 3.32
CA HIS A 160 -2.67 3.04 3.59
C HIS A 160 -1.45 2.12 3.40
N GLY A 161 -0.28 2.69 3.15
CA GLY A 161 0.99 1.95 3.19
C GLY A 161 1.46 1.60 4.61
N GLY A 162 2.64 1.01 4.74
CA GLY A 162 3.21 0.64 6.05
C GLY A 162 3.55 -0.84 6.21
N ALA A 163 3.82 -1.55 5.10
CA ALA A 163 4.27 -2.94 5.10
C ALA A 163 3.36 -3.91 5.90
N TYR A 164 2.05 -3.62 5.97
CA TYR A 164 1.05 -4.36 6.76
C TYR A 164 1.23 -4.39 8.29
N PHE A 165 2.30 -3.80 8.84
CA PHE A 165 2.54 -3.80 10.29
C PHE A 165 2.78 -2.41 10.89
N LEU A 166 2.80 -1.35 10.09
CA LEU A 166 3.02 0.04 10.52
C LEU A 166 1.94 0.96 9.97
N MET A 167 1.96 2.19 10.50
CA MET A 167 1.16 3.32 10.01
C MET A 167 -0.35 3.14 10.19
N ASP A 168 -1.09 4.14 9.75
CA ASP A 168 -2.49 4.34 10.08
C ASP A 168 -3.14 5.34 9.12
N PRO A 169 -4.49 5.43 8.98
CA PRO A 169 -5.13 6.53 8.28
C PRO A 169 -4.63 7.91 8.71
N CYS A 170 -4.33 8.10 10.00
CA CYS A 170 -3.87 9.40 10.50
C CYS A 170 -2.53 9.84 9.89
N THR A 171 -1.66 8.92 9.46
CA THR A 171 -0.38 9.26 8.82
C THR A 171 -0.52 9.65 7.35
N HIS A 172 -1.69 9.40 6.75
CA HIS A 172 -1.97 9.64 5.33
C HIS A 172 -2.95 10.82 5.09
N ARG A 173 -3.42 11.49 6.14
CA ARG A 173 -4.40 12.60 6.02
C ARG A 173 -3.95 13.72 5.08
N ASP A 174 -2.69 14.16 5.17
CA ASP A 174 -2.17 15.23 4.31
C ASP A 174 -2.21 14.84 2.81
N PRO A 175 -1.61 13.72 2.36
CA PRO A 175 -1.70 13.31 0.96
C PRO A 175 -3.13 12.99 0.53
N VAL A 176 -3.93 12.35 1.39
CA VAL A 176 -5.34 12.04 1.09
C VAL A 176 -6.18 13.30 0.94
N ALA A 177 -5.97 14.33 1.76
CA ALA A 177 -6.64 15.63 1.61
C ALA A 177 -6.23 16.32 0.30
N GLN A 178 -4.99 16.17 -0.16
CA GLN A 178 -4.58 16.68 -1.49
C GLN A 178 -5.24 15.91 -2.63
N LEU A 179 -5.40 14.60 -2.50
CA LEU A 179 -6.13 13.79 -3.48
C LEU A 179 -7.59 14.25 -3.54
N SER A 180 -8.27 14.36 -2.39
CA SER A 180 -9.63 14.87 -2.27
C SER A 180 -9.78 16.27 -2.88
N LYS A 181 -8.83 17.17 -2.63
CA LYS A 181 -8.82 18.52 -3.22
C LYS A 181 -8.88 18.50 -4.75
N LYS A 182 -8.14 17.58 -5.37
CA LYS A 182 -7.96 17.53 -6.82
C LYS A 182 -9.05 16.76 -7.54
N THR A 183 -9.65 15.78 -6.89
CA THR A 183 -10.76 14.98 -7.44
C THR A 183 -12.14 15.55 -7.05
N GLY A 184 -12.21 16.34 -5.98
CA GLY A 184 -13.48 16.73 -5.35
C GLY A 184 -14.19 15.56 -4.65
N ALA A 185 -13.54 14.39 -4.56
CA ALA A 185 -14.11 13.18 -3.98
C ALA A 185 -13.86 13.10 -2.46
N PRO A 186 -14.84 12.65 -1.67
CA PRO A 186 -14.60 12.20 -0.31
C PRO A 186 -13.77 10.91 -0.35
N VAL A 187 -12.91 10.74 0.65
CA VAL A 187 -12.02 9.58 0.75
C VAL A 187 -12.29 8.84 2.05
N LEU A 188 -12.62 7.55 1.99
CA LEU A 188 -12.75 6.68 3.16
C LEU A 188 -11.41 5.96 3.39
N SER A 189 -10.64 6.37 4.38
CA SER A 189 -9.37 5.75 4.74
C SER A 189 -9.57 4.67 5.80
N VAL A 190 -9.24 3.41 5.49
CA VAL A 190 -9.52 2.26 6.35
C VAL A 190 -8.38 2.03 7.35
N ARG A 191 -8.70 1.84 8.63
CA ARG A 191 -7.78 1.39 9.67
C ARG A 191 -7.84 -0.13 9.77
N TYR A 192 -7.31 -0.81 8.76
CA TYR A 192 -7.32 -2.27 8.69
C TYR A 192 -6.38 -2.89 9.74
N ARG A 193 -6.68 -4.12 10.17
CA ARG A 193 -5.87 -4.83 11.16
C ARG A 193 -4.45 -5.10 10.68
N LEU A 194 -3.49 -4.89 11.58
CA LEU A 194 -2.05 -5.02 11.28
C LEU A 194 -1.47 -6.36 11.74
N ALA A 195 -0.53 -6.85 10.95
CA ALA A 195 0.40 -7.90 11.32
C ALA A 195 1.37 -7.42 12.41
N PRO A 196 2.00 -8.32 13.20
CA PRO A 196 1.83 -9.78 13.21
C PRO A 196 0.65 -10.27 14.09
N GLN A 197 -0.04 -9.38 14.79
CA GLN A 197 -1.21 -9.73 15.62
C GLN A 197 -2.34 -10.30 14.78
N HIS A 198 -2.53 -9.71 13.59
CA HIS A 198 -3.56 -10.06 12.61
C HIS A 198 -2.91 -10.22 11.23
N PRO A 199 -2.24 -11.35 10.98
CA PRO A 199 -1.59 -11.63 9.70
C PRO A 199 -2.64 -11.81 8.59
N PHE A 200 -2.18 -12.01 7.35
CA PHE A 200 -3.00 -12.41 6.22
C PHE A 200 -3.96 -13.56 6.60
N PRO A 201 -5.26 -13.47 6.28
CA PRO A 201 -5.92 -12.48 5.42
C PRO A 201 -6.67 -11.35 6.17
N SER A 202 -6.31 -11.02 7.42
CA SER A 202 -7.10 -10.09 8.26
C SER A 202 -7.35 -8.72 7.61
N ALA A 203 -6.29 -8.08 7.07
CA ALA A 203 -6.42 -6.78 6.41
C ALA A 203 -7.32 -6.83 5.16
N LEU A 204 -7.30 -7.96 4.44
CA LEU A 204 -8.11 -8.17 3.24
C LEU A 204 -9.59 -8.34 3.59
N VAL A 205 -9.90 -9.04 4.69
CA VAL A 205 -11.25 -9.12 5.24
C VAL A 205 -11.76 -7.71 5.58
N ASP A 206 -10.97 -6.91 6.30
CA ASP A 206 -11.37 -5.55 6.69
C ASP A 206 -11.56 -4.62 5.47
N ALA A 207 -10.72 -4.78 4.44
CA ALA A 207 -10.86 -4.05 3.18
C ALA A 207 -12.13 -4.45 2.42
N LEU A 208 -12.50 -5.74 2.41
CA LEU A 208 -13.76 -6.20 1.80
C LEU A 208 -14.98 -5.71 2.59
N VAL A 209 -14.92 -5.69 3.94
CA VAL A 209 -15.96 -5.07 4.77
C VAL A 209 -16.15 -3.60 4.38
N ALA A 210 -15.06 -2.82 4.31
CA ALA A 210 -15.14 -1.41 3.96
C ALA A 210 -15.69 -1.18 2.55
N TYR A 211 -15.31 -2.02 1.59
CA TYR A 211 -15.83 -1.96 0.23
C TYR A 211 -17.33 -2.28 0.15
N LEU A 212 -17.77 -3.34 0.83
CA LEU A 212 -19.18 -3.72 0.90
C LEU A 212 -20.02 -2.68 1.67
N THR A 213 -19.46 -2.04 2.71
CA THR A 213 -20.14 -0.92 3.38
C THR A 213 -20.39 0.25 2.44
N LEU A 214 -19.49 0.55 1.51
CA LEU A 214 -19.74 1.61 0.52
C LEU A 214 -20.90 1.26 -0.41
N ILE A 215 -20.99 0.02 -0.85
CA ILE A 215 -22.03 -0.47 -1.78
C ILE A 215 -23.38 -0.63 -1.07
N ALA A 216 -23.39 -1.31 0.06
CA ALA A 216 -24.57 -1.67 0.84
C ALA A 216 -24.42 -1.21 2.30
N PRO A 217 -24.46 0.11 2.57
CA PRO A 217 -24.28 0.64 3.91
C PRO A 217 -25.37 0.15 4.86
N PRO A 218 -25.02 -0.34 6.06
CA PRO A 218 -26.00 -0.70 7.08
C PRO A 218 -26.76 0.54 7.59
N PRO A 219 -27.94 0.35 8.21
CA PRO A 219 -28.69 1.44 8.84
C PRO A 219 -27.81 2.25 9.81
N GLY A 220 -27.92 3.58 9.74
CA GLY A 220 -27.13 4.51 10.56
C GLY A 220 -25.78 4.93 9.96
N SER A 221 -25.42 4.41 8.79
CA SER A 221 -24.25 4.88 8.04
C SER A 221 -24.39 6.36 7.64
N PHE A 222 -23.29 7.11 7.64
CA PHE A 222 -23.29 8.52 7.28
C PHE A 222 -23.55 8.80 5.80
N HIS A 223 -23.44 7.79 4.95
CA HIS A 223 -23.57 7.91 3.50
C HIS A 223 -24.66 7.00 2.94
N ALA A 224 -25.20 7.38 1.79
CA ALA A 224 -26.07 6.55 0.99
C ALA A 224 -25.26 5.46 0.22
N PRO A 225 -25.91 4.39 -0.27
CA PRO A 225 -25.28 3.44 -1.17
C PRO A 225 -24.51 4.12 -2.31
N VAL A 226 -23.26 3.70 -2.52
CA VAL A 226 -22.40 4.19 -3.60
C VAL A 226 -22.35 3.12 -4.69
N PRO A 227 -22.76 3.41 -5.94
CA PRO A 227 -22.60 2.46 -7.03
C PRO A 227 -21.14 2.04 -7.17
N ALA A 228 -20.86 0.75 -7.37
CA ALA A 228 -19.48 0.27 -7.47
C ALA A 228 -18.69 0.96 -8.60
N SER A 229 -19.37 1.32 -9.69
CA SER A 229 -18.85 2.13 -10.81
C SER A 229 -18.48 3.58 -10.45
N LYS A 230 -18.72 4.00 -9.21
CA LYS A 230 -18.32 5.28 -8.61
C LYS A 230 -17.30 5.12 -7.46
N ILE A 231 -16.84 3.90 -7.19
CA ILE A 231 -15.83 3.63 -6.17
C ILE A 231 -14.47 3.46 -6.85
N ILE A 232 -13.46 4.17 -6.38
CA ILE A 232 -12.06 3.97 -6.78
C ILE A 232 -11.30 3.38 -5.60
N LEU A 233 -10.62 2.25 -5.82
CA LEU A 233 -9.68 1.74 -4.81
C LEU A 233 -8.36 2.49 -4.98
N SER A 234 -7.82 3.02 -3.90
CA SER A 234 -6.58 3.77 -3.90
C SER A 234 -5.71 3.35 -2.74
N GLY A 235 -4.40 3.36 -2.94
CA GLY A 235 -3.48 3.01 -1.88
C GLY A 235 -2.04 3.08 -2.32
N ASP A 236 -1.15 2.96 -1.35
CA ASP A 236 0.28 3.06 -1.58
C ASP A 236 1.05 1.92 -0.93
N SER A 237 2.15 1.47 -1.53
CA SER A 237 2.98 0.41 -0.95
C SER A 237 2.15 -0.85 -0.63
N ALA A 238 2.15 -1.32 0.62
CA ALA A 238 1.28 -2.38 1.12
C ALA A 238 -0.22 -2.09 0.94
N GLY A 239 -0.67 -0.84 0.98
CA GLY A 239 -2.05 -0.47 0.66
C GLY A 239 -2.38 -0.59 -0.83
N GLY A 240 -1.38 -0.39 -1.71
CA GLY A 240 -1.48 -0.72 -3.13
C GLY A 240 -1.57 -2.23 -3.35
N ASN A 241 -0.79 -3.03 -2.61
CA ASN A 241 -0.97 -4.48 -2.56
C ASN A 241 -2.41 -4.84 -2.15
N LEU A 242 -2.92 -4.21 -1.08
CA LEU A 242 -4.25 -4.51 -0.57
C LEU A 242 -5.36 -4.16 -1.56
N CYS A 243 -5.19 -3.09 -2.35
CA CYS A 243 -6.09 -2.78 -3.46
C CYS A 243 -6.09 -3.88 -4.52
N LEU A 244 -4.90 -4.36 -4.90
CA LEU A 244 -4.73 -5.42 -5.91
C LEU A 244 -5.31 -6.75 -5.46
N VAL A 245 -5.06 -7.15 -4.21
CA VAL A 245 -5.57 -8.42 -3.67
C VAL A 245 -7.06 -8.37 -3.34
N LEU A 246 -7.60 -7.18 -3.00
CA LEU A 246 -9.04 -6.95 -2.93
C LEU A 246 -9.68 -7.08 -4.32
N LEU A 247 -9.09 -6.47 -5.36
CA LEU A 247 -9.56 -6.63 -6.74
C LEU A 247 -9.53 -8.12 -7.16
N GLN A 248 -8.43 -8.82 -6.90
CA GLN A 248 -8.31 -10.24 -7.24
C GLN A 248 -9.35 -11.09 -6.49
N THR A 249 -9.64 -10.76 -5.23
CA THR A 249 -10.72 -11.39 -4.45
C THR A 249 -12.07 -11.16 -5.11
N ILE A 250 -12.40 -9.92 -5.49
CA ILE A 250 -13.66 -9.58 -6.18
C ILE A 250 -13.78 -10.32 -7.52
N LEU A 251 -12.71 -10.35 -8.32
CA LEU A 251 -12.68 -11.06 -9.61
C LEU A 251 -12.92 -12.56 -9.43
N THR A 252 -12.28 -13.17 -8.43
CA THR A 252 -12.50 -14.59 -8.11
C THR A 252 -13.91 -14.83 -7.62
N LEU A 253 -14.41 -14.03 -6.67
CA LEU A 253 -15.80 -14.14 -6.18
C LEU A 253 -16.80 -14.02 -7.32
N ARG A 254 -16.62 -13.11 -8.27
CA ARG A 254 -17.52 -13.02 -9.44
C ARG A 254 -17.57 -14.31 -10.28
N ARG A 255 -16.51 -15.12 -10.27
CA ARG A 255 -16.45 -16.40 -10.98
C ARG A 255 -17.08 -17.55 -10.17
N VAL A 256 -16.93 -17.54 -8.84
CA VAL A 256 -17.25 -18.70 -7.99
C VAL A 256 -18.37 -18.48 -6.96
N SER A 257 -18.65 -17.23 -6.59
CA SER A 257 -19.58 -16.81 -5.54
C SER A 257 -19.85 -15.29 -5.60
N PRO A 258 -20.67 -14.80 -6.56
CA PRO A 258 -20.77 -13.37 -6.81
C PRO A 258 -21.52 -12.61 -5.71
N THR A 259 -22.23 -13.29 -4.81
CA THR A 259 -22.97 -12.68 -3.71
C THR A 259 -22.37 -13.03 -2.36
N VAL A 260 -22.45 -12.08 -1.43
CA VAL A 260 -22.05 -12.22 -0.03
C VAL A 260 -23.18 -11.66 0.83
N ARG A 261 -23.61 -12.41 1.84
CA ARG A 261 -24.52 -11.88 2.86
C ARG A 261 -23.80 -10.83 3.69
N PHE A 262 -24.39 -9.65 3.79
CA PHE A 262 -23.79 -8.49 4.45
C PHE A 262 -24.87 -7.69 5.19
N HIS A 263 -24.81 -7.65 6.52
CA HIS A 263 -25.80 -7.02 7.40
C HIS A 263 -27.25 -7.49 7.11
N GLY A 264 -27.42 -8.80 6.96
CA GLY A 264 -28.70 -9.43 6.68
C GLY A 264 -29.20 -9.31 5.24
N GLN A 265 -28.43 -8.72 4.32
CA GLN A 265 -28.79 -8.56 2.91
C GLN A 265 -27.84 -9.35 1.99
N GLU A 266 -28.39 -10.01 0.97
CA GLU A 266 -27.59 -10.60 -0.11
C GLU A 266 -27.03 -9.47 -0.99
N THR A 267 -25.71 -9.25 -0.92
CA THR A 267 -25.04 -8.16 -1.63
C THR A 267 -24.23 -8.72 -2.79
N LEU A 268 -24.48 -8.23 -4.01
CA LEU A 268 -23.69 -8.54 -5.19
C LEU A 268 -22.31 -7.86 -5.09
N VAL A 269 -21.23 -8.63 -5.24
CA VAL A 269 -19.86 -8.12 -5.22
C VAL A 269 -19.49 -7.60 -6.61
N GLU A 270 -19.77 -6.32 -6.84
CA GLU A 270 -19.47 -5.64 -8.10
C GLU A 270 -18.02 -5.13 -8.17
N LEU A 271 -17.51 -4.87 -9.37
CA LEU A 271 -16.17 -4.31 -9.57
C LEU A 271 -16.17 -2.79 -9.32
N PRO A 272 -15.09 -2.24 -8.73
CA PRO A 272 -14.93 -0.79 -8.61
C PRO A 272 -14.77 -0.15 -9.97
N ALA A 273 -14.92 1.18 -10.05
CA ALA A 273 -14.67 1.97 -11.26
C ALA A 273 -13.24 1.76 -11.78
N GLY A 274 -12.26 1.68 -10.88
CA GLY A 274 -10.85 1.48 -11.20
C GLY A 274 -9.96 1.54 -9.96
N LEU A 275 -8.67 1.35 -10.18
CA LEU A 275 -7.64 1.40 -9.14
C LEU A 275 -6.65 2.54 -9.42
N ALA A 276 -6.34 3.36 -8.42
CA ALA A 276 -5.35 4.43 -8.53
C ALA A 276 -4.30 4.28 -7.42
N MET A 277 -3.13 3.74 -7.75
CA MET A 277 -2.15 3.31 -6.75
C MET A 277 -0.79 3.99 -6.92
N SER A 278 -0.04 4.08 -5.82
CA SER A 278 1.34 4.55 -5.77
C SER A 278 2.25 3.44 -5.29
N SER A 279 3.31 3.13 -6.03
CA SER A 279 4.37 2.21 -5.61
C SER A 279 3.82 0.90 -5.02
N PRO A 280 2.87 0.20 -5.69
CA PRO A 280 2.19 -0.95 -5.08
C PRO A 280 3.18 -2.09 -4.81
N TRP A 281 3.15 -2.64 -3.60
CA TRP A 281 4.03 -3.76 -3.23
C TRP A 281 3.49 -5.07 -3.80
N CYS A 282 4.01 -5.56 -4.92
CA CYS A 282 3.39 -6.67 -5.67
C CYS A 282 4.02 -8.04 -5.39
N ASP A 283 5.23 -8.09 -4.80
CA ASP A 283 5.95 -9.31 -4.46
C ASP A 283 6.49 -9.27 -3.01
N ILE A 284 5.84 -10.02 -2.11
CA ILE A 284 6.23 -10.15 -0.69
C ILE A 284 7.60 -10.84 -0.54
N THR A 285 8.01 -11.65 -1.53
CA THR A 285 9.31 -12.33 -1.52
C THR A 285 10.46 -11.33 -1.70
N ARG A 286 10.22 -10.18 -2.34
CA ARG A 286 11.20 -9.15 -2.71
C ARG A 286 12.32 -9.69 -3.60
N SER A 287 11.96 -10.45 -4.63
CA SER A 287 12.91 -11.19 -5.48
C SER A 287 13.27 -10.50 -6.79
N MET A 288 12.64 -9.37 -7.11
CA MET A 288 12.89 -8.64 -8.35
C MET A 288 14.19 -7.83 -8.31
N PRO A 289 14.96 -7.73 -9.42
CA PRO A 289 16.25 -7.05 -9.47
C PRO A 289 16.24 -5.60 -8.98
N SER A 290 15.18 -4.83 -9.28
CA SER A 290 15.05 -3.43 -8.84
C SER A 290 15.24 -3.24 -7.34
N VAL A 291 14.90 -4.25 -6.52
CA VAL A 291 15.07 -4.21 -5.07
C VAL A 291 16.54 -3.93 -4.67
N VAL A 292 17.49 -4.39 -5.47
CA VAL A 292 18.93 -4.15 -5.29
C VAL A 292 19.40 -3.04 -6.22
N ASP A 293 19.04 -3.10 -7.50
CA ASP A 293 19.59 -2.20 -8.53
C ASP A 293 19.18 -0.73 -8.31
N ASN A 294 17.96 -0.50 -7.81
CA ASN A 294 17.45 0.83 -7.50
C ASN A 294 17.63 1.24 -6.03
N ALA A 295 18.23 0.39 -5.20
CA ALA A 295 18.44 0.68 -3.77
C ALA A 295 19.22 1.98 -3.52
N LEU A 296 20.01 2.39 -4.51
CA LEU A 296 20.74 3.66 -4.48
C LEU A 296 19.77 4.87 -4.34
N TYR A 297 18.68 4.89 -5.11
CA TYR A 297 17.72 5.99 -5.15
C TYR A 297 16.67 5.90 -4.03
N ASP A 298 16.51 4.73 -3.42
CA ASP A 298 15.37 4.42 -2.56
C ASP A 298 15.74 4.35 -1.07
N TYR A 299 14.84 4.76 -0.18
CA TYR A 299 15.05 4.61 1.26
C TYR A 299 14.76 3.18 1.76
N LEU A 300 14.08 2.35 0.97
CA LEU A 300 13.91 0.93 1.26
C LEU A 300 15.22 0.19 1.02
N ALA A 301 15.75 -0.45 2.06
CA ALA A 301 16.96 -1.26 1.95
C ALA A 301 16.67 -2.59 1.26
N PRO A 302 17.61 -3.13 0.46
CA PRO A 302 17.49 -4.48 -0.08
C PRO A 302 17.44 -5.52 1.07
N PRO A 303 16.88 -6.71 0.84
CA PRO A 303 16.96 -7.82 1.77
C PRO A 303 18.40 -8.05 2.25
N SER A 304 18.58 -8.28 3.55
CA SER A 304 19.90 -8.51 4.13
C SER A 304 20.46 -9.90 3.86
N GLN A 305 19.67 -10.76 3.21
CA GLN A 305 19.94 -12.17 2.95
C GLN A 305 19.31 -12.54 1.61
N VAL A 306 19.89 -13.56 0.97
CA VAL A 306 19.48 -14.04 -0.35
C VAL A 306 19.24 -15.55 -0.31
N PRO A 307 18.44 -16.11 -1.23
CA PRO A 307 18.11 -17.55 -1.24
C PRO A 307 19.32 -18.49 -1.36
N GLU A 308 20.49 -18.00 -1.78
CA GLU A 308 21.75 -18.75 -1.85
C GLU A 308 22.41 -18.96 -0.47
N THR A 309 21.89 -18.33 0.59
CA THR A 309 22.43 -18.43 1.96
C THR A 309 21.50 -19.23 2.87
N LEU A 310 21.98 -19.73 4.02
CA LEU A 310 21.08 -20.32 5.02
C LEU A 310 20.17 -19.24 5.60
N PHE A 311 18.85 -19.50 5.63
CA PHE A 311 17.89 -18.55 6.18
C PHE A 311 18.18 -18.27 7.66
N GLN A 312 18.34 -16.99 8.00
CA GLN A 312 18.38 -16.51 9.37
C GLN A 312 17.12 -15.69 9.67
N PRO A 313 16.43 -15.92 10.79
CA PRO A 313 15.29 -15.10 11.17
C PRO A 313 15.72 -13.63 11.34
N PRO A 314 14.85 -12.67 10.99
CA PRO A 314 15.11 -11.26 11.24
C PRO A 314 15.51 -11.03 12.70
N ARG A 315 16.61 -10.29 12.92
CA ARG A 315 17.09 -9.92 14.27
C ARG A 315 16.25 -8.79 14.86
N VAL A 316 14.97 -9.08 15.07
CA VAL A 316 14.01 -8.18 15.70
C VAL A 316 13.92 -8.52 17.19
N PRO A 317 14.15 -7.55 18.10
CA PRO A 317 13.99 -7.80 19.53
C PRO A 317 12.57 -8.28 19.86
N ALA A 318 12.48 -9.29 20.72
CA ALA A 318 11.20 -9.83 21.15
C ALA A 318 10.39 -8.82 21.98
N ASP A 319 9.07 -8.90 21.88
CA ASP A 319 8.10 -8.24 22.74
C ASP A 319 6.79 -9.05 22.81
N SER A 320 5.71 -8.44 23.28
CA SER A 320 4.42 -9.11 23.44
C SER A 320 3.75 -9.52 22.13
N VAL A 321 4.24 -9.07 20.96
CA VAL A 321 3.62 -9.35 19.66
C VAL A 321 4.56 -10.10 18.70
N TRP A 322 5.86 -10.12 18.97
CA TRP A 322 6.86 -10.82 18.16
C TRP A 322 7.97 -11.48 19.01
N PRO A 323 8.46 -12.69 18.67
CA PRO A 323 7.98 -13.59 17.62
C PRO A 323 6.58 -14.14 17.93
N ARG A 324 5.88 -14.63 16.90
CA ARG A 324 4.62 -15.36 17.06
C ARG A 324 4.85 -16.76 17.65
N ASN A 325 3.78 -17.39 18.10
CA ASN A 325 3.77 -18.80 18.48
C ASN A 325 2.74 -19.55 17.62
N PRO A 326 3.16 -20.47 16.72
CA PRO A 326 4.55 -20.80 16.39
C PRO A 326 5.29 -19.62 15.73
N PRO A 327 6.64 -19.58 15.79
CA PRO A 327 7.42 -18.52 15.17
C PRO A 327 7.30 -18.56 13.65
N ARG A 328 7.39 -17.37 13.04
CA ARG A 328 7.29 -17.16 11.60
C ARG A 328 8.51 -16.43 11.06
N VAL A 329 8.75 -16.57 9.76
CA VAL A 329 9.83 -15.87 9.04
C VAL A 329 9.39 -14.58 8.38
N ASP A 330 8.08 -14.37 8.24
CA ASP A 330 7.46 -13.16 7.74
C ASP A 330 6.45 -12.62 8.77
N LEU A 331 6.30 -11.30 8.84
CA LEU A 331 5.35 -10.66 9.75
C LEU A 331 3.91 -10.82 9.23
N TYR A 332 3.73 -10.72 7.91
CA TYR A 332 2.43 -10.57 7.28
C TYR A 332 1.75 -11.91 6.99
N ALA A 333 2.47 -12.88 6.42
CA ALA A 333 1.87 -14.14 5.97
C ALA A 333 2.66 -15.36 6.47
N ASN A 334 2.06 -16.54 6.39
CA ASN A 334 2.79 -17.79 6.58
C ASN A 334 3.78 -17.99 5.42
N ALA A 335 4.90 -18.67 5.67
CA ALA A 335 5.96 -18.81 4.67
C ALA A 335 5.48 -19.52 3.39
N ASP A 336 4.54 -20.46 3.53
CA ASP A 336 3.96 -21.21 2.42
C ASP A 336 3.00 -20.36 1.55
N ALA A 337 2.40 -19.31 2.11
CA ALA A 337 1.45 -18.45 1.42
C ALA A 337 2.09 -17.22 0.74
N ILE A 338 3.39 -16.97 0.87
CA ILE A 338 3.99 -15.70 0.40
C ILE A 338 3.92 -15.49 -1.12
N ILE A 339 3.74 -16.55 -1.91
CA ILE A 339 3.52 -16.47 -3.37
C ILE A 339 2.06 -16.77 -3.75
N HIS A 340 1.16 -16.85 -2.78
CA HIS A 340 -0.27 -16.95 -3.07
C HIS A 340 -0.74 -15.66 -3.79
N PRO A 341 -1.59 -15.72 -4.82
CA PRO A 341 -2.03 -14.53 -5.56
C PRO A 341 -2.72 -13.43 -4.72
N LEU A 342 -3.34 -13.81 -3.58
CA LEU A 342 -3.91 -12.87 -2.60
C LEU A 342 -2.91 -12.32 -1.56
N VAL A 343 -1.63 -12.68 -1.68
CA VAL A 343 -0.52 -12.20 -0.85
C VAL A 343 0.50 -11.45 -1.72
N SER A 344 0.98 -12.10 -2.79
CA SER A 344 1.82 -11.52 -3.83
C SER A 344 1.05 -11.49 -5.15
N PRO A 345 0.34 -10.40 -5.49
CA PRO A 345 -0.43 -10.32 -6.73
C PRO A 345 0.44 -10.49 -7.99
N LEU A 346 1.75 -10.25 -7.92
CA LEU A 346 2.68 -10.55 -9.03
C LEU A 346 2.71 -12.05 -9.39
N ALA A 347 2.49 -12.94 -8.41
CA ALA A 347 2.47 -14.38 -8.60
C ALA A 347 1.20 -14.87 -9.33
N ALA A 348 0.19 -14.02 -9.48
CA ALA A 348 -1.00 -14.36 -10.25
C ALA A 348 -0.65 -14.54 -11.74
N ARG A 349 -1.21 -15.59 -12.34
CA ARG A 349 -1.19 -15.76 -13.81
C ARG A 349 -1.96 -14.61 -14.46
N LYS A 350 -1.52 -14.16 -15.64
CA LYS A 350 -2.10 -12.99 -16.30
C LYS A 350 -3.60 -13.13 -16.57
N GLU A 351 -4.08 -14.34 -16.87
CA GLU A 351 -5.49 -14.62 -17.17
C GLU A 351 -6.43 -14.36 -15.99
N LEU A 352 -5.90 -14.33 -14.76
CA LEU A 352 -6.66 -14.00 -13.56
C LEU A 352 -7.03 -12.51 -13.51
N TRP A 353 -6.26 -11.65 -14.16
CA TRP A 353 -6.52 -10.22 -14.28
C TRP A 353 -7.49 -9.85 -15.39
N LYS A 354 -7.90 -10.81 -16.22
CA LYS A 354 -8.92 -10.57 -17.24
C LYS A 354 -10.18 -9.98 -16.59
N ASP A 355 -10.77 -9.01 -17.27
CA ASP A 355 -11.97 -8.27 -16.84
C ASP A 355 -11.74 -7.31 -15.65
N SER A 356 -10.48 -7.05 -15.28
CA SER A 356 -10.15 -5.98 -14.33
C SER A 356 -10.64 -4.61 -14.85
N PRO A 357 -11.09 -3.71 -13.96
CA PRO A 357 -11.37 -2.33 -14.33
C PRO A 357 -10.05 -1.61 -14.70
N PRO A 358 -10.09 -0.39 -15.24
CA PRO A 358 -8.88 0.37 -15.52
C PRO A 358 -8.01 0.56 -14.27
N ILE A 359 -6.69 0.53 -14.47
CA ILE A 359 -5.70 0.60 -13.39
C ILE A 359 -4.69 1.70 -13.69
N TYR A 360 -4.41 2.53 -12.68
CA TYR A 360 -3.32 3.50 -12.67
C TYR A 360 -2.29 3.11 -11.62
N MET A 361 -1.02 3.05 -12.05
CA MET A 361 0.12 2.86 -11.16
C MET A 361 1.11 3.98 -11.41
N ASN A 362 1.55 4.64 -10.36
CA ASN A 362 2.69 5.53 -10.45
C ASN A 362 3.77 5.07 -9.47
N MET A 363 5.04 5.25 -9.80
CA MET A 363 6.16 4.78 -8.98
C MET A 363 7.44 5.56 -9.27
N GLY A 364 8.41 5.46 -8.37
CA GLY A 364 9.76 5.95 -8.61
C GLY A 364 10.62 5.01 -9.47
N GLU A 365 11.86 5.40 -9.73
CA GLU A 365 12.94 4.47 -10.05
C GLU A 365 13.42 3.84 -8.73
N GLU A 366 12.54 3.06 -8.12
CA GLU A 366 12.60 2.59 -6.74
C GLU A 366 12.76 1.07 -6.64
N GLY A 367 12.89 0.55 -5.42
CA GLY A 367 13.07 -0.88 -5.17
C GLY A 367 11.92 -1.75 -5.66
N LEU A 368 10.69 -1.23 -5.66
CA LEU A 368 9.47 -1.93 -6.07
C LEU A 368 9.10 -1.71 -7.54
N ALA A 369 9.98 -1.09 -8.34
CA ALA A 369 9.64 -0.73 -9.72
C ALA A 369 9.35 -1.95 -10.60
N ASP A 370 10.22 -2.98 -10.59
CA ASP A 370 10.09 -4.11 -11.50
C ASP A 370 8.78 -4.87 -11.26
N GLU A 371 8.43 -5.15 -10.00
CA GLU A 371 7.23 -5.90 -9.66
C GLU A 371 5.94 -5.19 -10.11
N GLY A 372 5.88 -3.85 -10.00
CA GLY A 372 4.76 -3.05 -10.50
C GLY A 372 4.69 -3.04 -12.02
N LEU A 373 5.84 -2.89 -12.69
CA LEU A 373 5.92 -2.86 -14.16
C LEU A 373 5.61 -4.23 -14.78
N ILE A 374 6.08 -5.33 -14.20
CA ILE A 374 5.76 -6.68 -14.66
C ILE A 374 4.26 -6.97 -14.48
N LEU A 375 3.68 -6.58 -13.34
CA LEU A 375 2.24 -6.77 -13.12
C LEU A 375 1.41 -5.95 -14.13
N ALA A 376 1.80 -4.70 -14.38
CA ALA A 376 1.19 -3.86 -15.41
C ALA A 376 1.28 -4.48 -16.81
N ARG A 377 2.43 -5.08 -17.16
CA ARG A 377 2.58 -5.85 -18.41
C ARG A 377 1.62 -7.05 -18.46
N LYS A 378 1.55 -7.86 -17.40
CA LYS A 378 0.63 -9.02 -17.34
C LYS A 378 -0.82 -8.60 -17.57
N MET A 379 -1.27 -7.53 -16.91
CA MET A 379 -2.62 -6.96 -17.07
C MET A 379 -2.85 -6.42 -18.49
N HIS A 380 -1.89 -5.67 -19.03
CA HIS A 380 -1.96 -5.14 -20.40
C HIS A 380 -2.13 -6.26 -21.44
N GLN A 381 -1.38 -7.36 -21.31
CA GLN A 381 -1.41 -8.49 -22.23
C GLN A 381 -2.76 -9.23 -22.26
N VAL A 382 -3.60 -9.08 -21.23
CA VAL A 382 -4.96 -9.63 -21.19
C VAL A 382 -6.04 -8.56 -21.43
N GLY A 383 -5.66 -7.39 -21.95
CA GLY A 383 -6.57 -6.35 -22.41
C GLY A 383 -7.04 -5.36 -21.35
N VAL A 384 -6.46 -5.39 -20.14
CA VAL A 384 -6.80 -4.41 -19.09
C VAL A 384 -6.25 -3.03 -19.49
N PRO A 385 -7.04 -1.94 -19.38
CA PRO A 385 -6.53 -0.58 -19.54
C PRO A 385 -5.61 -0.23 -18.37
N VAL A 386 -4.30 -0.20 -18.62
CA VAL A 386 -3.28 0.13 -17.61
C VAL A 386 -2.56 1.41 -17.99
N VAL A 387 -2.54 2.37 -17.07
CA VAL A 387 -1.80 3.63 -17.17
C VAL A 387 -0.67 3.59 -16.14
N VAL A 388 0.57 3.72 -16.61
CA VAL A 388 1.75 3.67 -15.73
C VAL A 388 2.59 4.92 -15.87
N GLU A 389 2.97 5.52 -14.75
CA GLU A 389 3.95 6.62 -14.70
C GLU A 389 5.14 6.26 -13.82
N GLN A 390 6.35 6.32 -14.39
CA GLN A 390 7.59 6.08 -13.63
C GLN A 390 8.43 7.36 -13.58
N PHE A 391 8.90 7.73 -12.39
CA PHE A 391 9.67 8.97 -12.18
C PHE A 391 11.15 8.66 -11.92
N GLU A 392 12.02 9.13 -12.83
CA GLU A 392 13.48 8.93 -12.77
C GLU A 392 14.06 9.40 -11.43
N GLY A 393 14.86 8.52 -10.81
CA GLY A 393 15.55 8.76 -9.55
C GLY A 393 14.64 9.05 -8.36
N MET A 394 13.31 8.94 -8.45
CA MET A 394 12.44 9.16 -7.29
C MET A 394 12.38 7.92 -6.39
N PRO A 395 12.36 8.08 -5.05
CA PRO A 395 12.25 6.96 -4.11
C PRO A 395 10.84 6.38 -4.02
N HIS A 396 10.68 5.30 -3.25
CA HIS A 396 9.39 4.73 -2.91
C HIS A 396 8.40 5.79 -2.40
N CYS A 397 7.15 5.73 -2.86
CA CYS A 397 6.05 6.64 -2.47
C CYS A 397 6.42 8.14 -2.49
N PHE A 398 7.34 8.59 -3.36
CA PHE A 398 7.87 9.95 -3.33
C PHE A 398 6.78 11.04 -3.36
N GLY A 399 5.67 10.82 -4.07
CA GLY A 399 4.56 11.77 -4.16
C GLY A 399 3.91 12.07 -2.81
N LEU A 400 3.84 11.07 -1.93
CA LEU A 400 3.24 11.18 -0.61
C LEU A 400 4.15 11.86 0.41
N ILE A 401 5.47 11.73 0.26
CA ILE A 401 6.47 12.35 1.14
C ILE A 401 6.95 13.72 0.63
N MET A 402 6.87 13.97 -0.67
CA MET A 402 7.36 15.19 -1.35
C MET A 402 6.23 15.99 -2.01
N ILE A 403 5.02 15.97 -1.43
CA ILE A 403 3.77 16.57 -1.92
C ILE A 403 3.95 17.98 -2.53
N LYS A 404 4.76 18.84 -1.89
CA LYS A 404 4.92 20.25 -2.28
C LYS A 404 5.93 20.48 -3.41
N THR A 405 6.67 19.46 -3.83
CA THR A 405 7.67 19.55 -4.91
C THR A 405 6.99 19.53 -6.30
N PRO A 406 7.68 19.96 -7.37
CA PRO A 406 7.15 19.81 -8.72
C PRO A 406 6.79 18.35 -9.07
N ALA A 407 7.63 17.40 -8.69
CA ALA A 407 7.38 15.97 -8.90
C ALA A 407 6.16 15.50 -8.10
N GLY A 408 6.03 15.89 -6.83
CA GLY A 408 4.85 15.59 -6.01
C GLY A 408 3.55 16.18 -6.57
N LYS A 409 3.60 17.40 -7.14
CA LYS A 409 2.44 17.98 -7.83
C LYS A 409 2.06 17.17 -9.07
N ARG A 410 3.04 16.83 -9.92
CA ARG A 410 2.83 16.03 -11.14
C ARG A 410 2.28 14.63 -10.83
N PHE A 411 2.74 14.02 -9.74
CA PHE A 411 2.21 12.76 -9.20
C PHE A 411 0.71 12.88 -8.92
N PHE A 412 0.30 13.91 -8.17
CA PHE A 412 -1.11 14.07 -7.83
C PHE A 412 -1.96 14.52 -9.03
N ASP A 413 -1.39 15.26 -9.97
CA ASP A 413 -2.06 15.64 -11.22
C ASP A 413 -2.41 14.40 -12.05
N GLY A 414 -1.45 13.46 -12.23
CA GLY A 414 -1.69 12.20 -12.94
C GLY A 414 -2.73 11.33 -12.24
N MET A 415 -2.56 11.12 -10.93
CA MET A 415 -3.47 10.30 -10.13
C MET A 415 -4.89 10.86 -10.10
N SER A 416 -5.07 12.15 -9.87
CA SER A 416 -6.40 12.79 -9.84
C SER A 416 -7.06 12.84 -11.23
N LYS A 417 -6.27 13.06 -12.29
CA LYS A 417 -6.77 12.99 -13.66
C LYS A 417 -7.33 11.59 -13.96
N PHE A 418 -6.59 10.53 -13.63
CA PHE A 418 -7.07 9.17 -13.79
C PHE A 418 -8.36 8.94 -13.01
N CYS A 419 -8.44 9.35 -11.74
CA CYS A 419 -9.65 9.19 -10.93
C CYS A 419 -10.87 9.85 -11.58
N ASN A 420 -10.73 11.06 -12.11
CA ASN A 420 -11.81 11.77 -12.78
C ASN A 420 -12.19 11.14 -14.13
N ASP A 421 -11.22 10.56 -14.84
CA ASP A 421 -11.44 9.96 -16.16
C ASP A 421 -12.03 8.56 -16.08
N VAL A 422 -11.64 7.75 -15.08
CA VAL A 422 -12.09 6.35 -14.99
C VAL A 422 -13.59 6.28 -14.72
N VAL A 423 -14.09 7.12 -13.82
CA VAL A 423 -15.52 7.19 -13.47
C VAL A 423 -16.35 7.80 -14.60
N ALA A 424 -15.72 8.55 -15.50
CA ALA A 424 -16.35 9.11 -16.67
C ALA A 424 -16.18 8.25 -17.93
N GLY A 425 -15.59 7.04 -17.82
CA GLY A 425 -15.36 6.15 -18.95
C GLY A 425 -14.37 6.70 -20.00
N ARG A 426 -13.45 7.59 -19.60
CA ARG A 426 -12.49 8.27 -20.50
C ARG A 426 -11.07 7.69 -20.46
N VAL A 427 -10.85 6.60 -19.72
CA VAL A 427 -9.53 5.96 -19.66
C VAL A 427 -9.31 5.08 -20.89
N GLY A 428 -8.28 5.41 -21.67
CA GLY A 428 -7.80 4.57 -22.76
C GLY A 428 -6.85 3.47 -22.29
N SER A 429 -6.42 2.62 -23.22
CA SER A 429 -5.36 1.63 -23.00
C SER A 429 -4.11 2.06 -23.78
N PRO A 430 -3.17 2.80 -23.15
CA PRO A 430 -2.05 3.40 -23.86
C PRO A 430 -1.00 2.39 -24.35
N GLY A 431 -0.94 1.19 -23.75
CA GLY A 431 0.05 0.15 -24.04
C GLY A 431 1.51 0.52 -23.73
N ASN A 432 1.75 1.72 -23.21
CA ASN A 432 3.07 2.26 -22.88
C ASN A 432 3.05 2.80 -21.44
N LEU A 433 4.21 2.71 -20.77
CA LEU A 433 4.49 3.47 -19.56
C LEU A 433 5.04 4.85 -19.94
N THR A 434 4.63 5.86 -19.20
CA THR A 434 5.14 7.21 -19.31
C THR A 434 6.33 7.36 -18.35
N TYR A 435 7.56 7.31 -18.87
CA TYR A 435 8.78 7.55 -18.11
C TYR A 435 9.07 9.04 -18.04
N ILE A 436 9.04 9.59 -16.83
CA ILE A 436 9.20 11.01 -16.53
C ILE A 436 10.64 11.24 -16.05
N GLY A 437 11.42 11.93 -16.88
CA GLY A 437 12.83 12.18 -16.63
C GLY A 437 13.09 13.16 -15.49
N TYR A 438 14.32 13.15 -14.99
CA TYR A 438 14.79 13.92 -13.86
C TYR A 438 14.40 15.41 -13.98
N LYS A 439 13.87 15.97 -12.87
CA LYS A 439 13.30 17.33 -12.80
C LYS A 439 12.15 17.60 -13.78
N LEU A 440 11.44 16.57 -14.22
CA LEU A 440 10.36 16.67 -15.21
C LEU A 440 10.83 17.26 -16.55
N ARG A 441 12.11 17.06 -16.91
CA ARG A 441 12.72 17.68 -18.10
C ARG A 441 12.40 16.99 -19.41
N SER A 442 11.94 15.75 -19.34
CA SER A 442 11.63 14.94 -20.51
C SER A 442 10.55 13.92 -20.17
N THR A 443 9.83 13.48 -21.18
CA THR A 443 8.92 12.34 -21.11
C THR A 443 9.29 11.37 -22.21
N ARG A 444 9.30 10.07 -21.91
CA ARG A 444 9.50 9.00 -22.88
C ARG A 444 8.39 7.97 -22.71
N GLU A 445 7.81 7.51 -23.81
CA GLU A 445 6.88 6.39 -23.80
C GLU A 445 7.68 5.10 -24.02
N ILE A 446 7.50 4.12 -23.14
CA ILE A 446 8.15 2.81 -23.24
C ILE A 446 7.04 1.75 -23.30
N PRO A 447 6.99 0.90 -24.34
CA PRO A 447 6.00 -0.19 -24.41
C PRO A 447 6.02 -1.04 -23.14
N LEU A 448 4.86 -1.35 -22.57
CA LEU A 448 4.77 -2.12 -21.32
C LEU A 448 5.42 -3.50 -21.45
N ASP A 449 5.34 -4.13 -22.63
CA ASP A 449 6.03 -5.39 -22.93
C ASP A 449 7.55 -5.31 -22.87
N LYS A 450 8.11 -4.09 -22.94
CA LYS A 450 9.56 -3.81 -22.91
C LYS A 450 10.00 -3.08 -21.65
N ALA A 451 9.08 -2.82 -20.71
CA ALA A 451 9.36 -2.08 -19.48
C ALA A 451 10.38 -2.80 -18.59
N VAL A 452 10.26 -4.12 -18.49
CA VAL A 452 11.15 -5.01 -17.75
C VAL A 452 11.49 -6.19 -18.64
N SER A 453 12.77 -6.55 -18.72
CA SER A 453 13.27 -7.59 -19.63
C SER A 453 12.96 -9.01 -19.18
N LEU A 454 12.61 -9.22 -17.90
CA LEU A 454 12.34 -10.54 -17.34
C LEU A 454 11.10 -11.19 -17.97
N THR A 455 11.18 -12.45 -18.37
CA THR A 455 10.01 -13.22 -18.82
C THR A 455 9.11 -13.60 -17.65
N ASP A 456 7.87 -14.02 -17.92
CA ASP A 456 6.97 -14.48 -16.85
C ASP A 456 7.53 -15.75 -16.17
N GLU A 457 8.22 -16.62 -16.90
CA GLU A 457 8.88 -17.82 -16.36
C GLU A 457 10.05 -17.48 -15.44
N GLU A 458 10.89 -16.52 -15.81
CA GLU A 458 12.01 -16.05 -14.96
C GLU A 458 11.50 -15.40 -13.67
N VAL A 459 10.37 -14.69 -13.74
CA VAL A 459 9.70 -14.11 -12.57
C VAL A 459 9.20 -15.23 -11.66
N ASP A 460 8.48 -16.21 -12.20
CA ASP A 460 7.96 -17.35 -11.43
C ASP A 460 9.09 -18.17 -10.79
N GLU A 461 10.21 -18.39 -11.48
CA GLU A 461 11.37 -19.08 -10.92
C GLU A 461 11.95 -18.33 -9.71
N ARG A 462 12.14 -17.01 -9.83
CA ARG A 462 12.63 -16.17 -8.74
C ARG A 462 11.71 -16.20 -7.52
N LEU A 463 10.40 -16.07 -7.74
CA LEU A 463 9.39 -16.13 -6.69
C LEU A 463 9.44 -17.48 -5.96
N ARG A 464 9.43 -18.59 -6.71
CA ARG A 464 9.48 -19.95 -6.14
C ARG A 464 10.77 -20.22 -5.38
N LYS A 465 11.91 -19.79 -5.90
CA LYS A 465 13.22 -19.95 -5.25
C LYS A 465 13.22 -19.30 -3.86
N THR A 466 12.76 -18.05 -3.77
CA THR A 466 12.69 -17.34 -2.49
C THR A 466 11.62 -17.90 -1.56
N ALA A 467 10.47 -18.33 -2.10
CA ALA A 467 9.41 -18.97 -1.31
C ALA A 467 9.89 -20.27 -0.66
N GLN A 468 10.51 -21.16 -1.44
CA GLN A 468 11.05 -22.41 -0.92
C GLN A 468 12.08 -22.16 0.19
N TRP A 469 12.97 -21.20 -0.03
CA TRP A 469 13.98 -20.80 0.96
C TRP A 469 13.36 -20.31 2.29
N ARG A 470 12.28 -19.53 2.24
CA ARG A 470 11.56 -19.07 3.45
C ARG A 470 10.77 -20.21 4.12
N ILE A 471 10.16 -21.11 3.35
CA ILE A 471 9.44 -22.29 3.89
C ILE A 471 10.39 -23.18 4.68
N GLU A 472 11.58 -23.48 4.12
CA GLU A 472 12.61 -24.26 4.80
C GLU A 472 13.12 -23.54 6.06
N GLY A 473 13.36 -22.23 5.95
CA GLY A 473 13.75 -21.40 7.08
C GLY A 473 12.73 -21.39 8.22
N GLU A 474 11.44 -21.36 7.92
CA GLU A 474 10.37 -21.37 8.92
C GLU A 474 10.26 -22.74 9.62
N LYS A 475 10.37 -23.83 8.87
CA LYS A 475 10.39 -25.18 9.44
C LYS A 475 11.55 -25.36 10.43
N GLU A 476 12.74 -24.92 10.05
CA GLU A 476 13.92 -25.00 10.92
C GLU A 476 13.76 -24.09 12.15
N LEU A 477 13.23 -22.87 11.98
CA LEU A 477 12.94 -21.97 13.09
C LEU A 477 11.95 -22.56 14.10
N GLN A 478 10.87 -23.18 13.62
CA GLN A 478 9.86 -23.82 14.47
C GLN A 478 10.39 -25.06 15.18
N LYS A 479 11.26 -25.83 14.52
CA LYS A 479 11.96 -26.97 15.13
C LYS A 479 12.85 -26.51 16.29
N GLN A 480 13.70 -25.51 16.07
CA GLN A 480 14.58 -24.94 17.10
C GLN A 480 13.79 -24.38 18.29
N TYR A 481 12.66 -23.73 18.03
CA TYR A 481 11.80 -23.18 19.07
C TYR A 481 11.15 -24.28 19.91
N SER A 482 10.69 -25.35 19.25
CA SER A 482 10.09 -26.51 19.89
C SER A 482 11.10 -27.30 20.73
N GLU A 483 12.36 -27.42 20.27
CA GLU A 483 13.46 -28.02 21.04
C GLU A 483 13.81 -27.19 22.28
N LYS A 484 13.86 -25.85 22.15
CA LYS A 484 14.07 -24.95 23.30
C LYS A 484 12.93 -24.98 24.32
N ALA A 485 11.69 -25.17 23.88
CA ALA A 485 10.53 -25.25 24.77
C ALA A 485 10.43 -26.57 25.55
N LYS A 486 11.18 -27.61 25.13
CA LYS A 486 11.29 -28.90 25.84
C LYS A 486 12.43 -28.93 26.86
N LEU A 487 13.33 -27.96 26.84
CA LEU A 487 14.41 -27.73 27.80
C LEU A 487 13.93 -26.78 28.90
#